data_AF-I7LAK1-F1
#
_entry.id   AF-I7LAK1-F1
#
_cell.length_a   1.000
_cell.length_b   1.000
_cell.length_c   1.000
_cell.angle_alpha   90.00
_cell.angle_beta   90.00
_cell.angle_gamma   90.00
#
_symmetry.space_group_name_H-M   'P 1'
#
loop_
_entity.id
_entity.type
_entity.pdbx_description
1 polymer ?
#
loop_
_entity_poly.entity_id
_entity_poly.type
_entity_poly.pdbx_seq_one_letter_code
_entity_poly.pdbx_strand_id
1 'polypeptide(L)'
;MKRKKIGIAVLLMVLSLTLSGCAWFSDVTLDIRSNITGLPFTISTYDYDGQKIDQIKASSVKISTYKPMSKVDSNRNEQSNVIDVEYGNHQMIHVGSSLIANEGLTNYQDKFNQKVNIKNLNPSVPMLSEIYNNFKNNWVGKSRVIMIRSQAGKPIAVFVGNRVRVTGTDMKSTTKINVDGRRLFIYRCDYSIYDLSTVEKM
;
A
#
# COMPACT_ATOMS: atom_id res chain seq x y z
N MET A 1 -51.30 11.80 -26.58
CA MET A 1 -50.56 12.10 -25.32
C MET A 1 -50.04 10.86 -24.57
N LYS A 2 -50.71 9.69 -24.62
CA LYS A 2 -50.25 8.47 -23.89
C LYS A 2 -48.92 7.88 -24.39
N ARG A 3 -48.65 7.86 -25.71
CA ARG A 3 -47.39 7.31 -26.27
C ARG A 3 -46.13 8.12 -25.91
N LYS A 4 -46.22 9.45 -25.81
CA LYS A 4 -45.11 10.32 -25.36
C LYS A 4 -44.77 10.10 -23.87
N LYS A 5 -45.77 9.82 -23.03
CA LYS A 5 -45.58 9.51 -21.60
C LYS A 5 -44.87 8.17 -21.38
N ILE A 6 -45.13 7.18 -22.23
CA ILE A 6 -44.46 5.86 -22.18
C ILE A 6 -42.98 5.99 -22.58
N GLY A 7 -42.65 6.78 -23.61
CA GLY A 7 -41.26 7.01 -24.03
C GLY A 7 -40.40 7.66 -22.94
N ILE A 8 -40.96 8.62 -22.20
CA ILE A 8 -40.27 9.29 -21.08
C ILE A 8 -40.06 8.32 -19.90
N ALA A 9 -41.02 7.44 -19.62
CA ALA A 9 -40.89 6.44 -18.56
C ALA A 9 -39.80 5.39 -18.87
N VAL A 10 -39.68 4.95 -20.13
CA VAL A 10 -38.62 4.04 -20.57
C VAL A 10 -37.25 4.72 -20.50
N LEU A 11 -37.15 5.99 -20.91
CA LEU A 11 -35.90 6.74 -20.83
C LEU A 11 -35.43 6.91 -19.37
N LEU A 12 -36.34 7.23 -18.44
CA LEU A 12 -36.04 7.34 -17.01
C LEU A 12 -35.63 6.01 -16.39
N MET A 13 -36.23 4.90 -16.84
CA MET A 13 -35.88 3.55 -16.38
C MET A 13 -34.48 3.15 -16.87
N VAL A 14 -34.14 3.42 -18.13
CA VAL A 14 -32.79 3.20 -18.68
C VAL A 14 -31.75 4.10 -17.98
N LEU A 15 -32.09 5.36 -17.69
CA LEU A 15 -31.22 6.27 -16.94
C LEU A 15 -30.97 5.76 -15.51
N SER A 16 -31.99 5.21 -14.86
CA SER A 16 -31.86 4.63 -13.51
C SER A 16 -30.99 3.37 -13.46
N LEU A 17 -30.93 2.59 -14.56
CA LEU A 17 -30.05 1.43 -14.69
C LEU A 17 -28.57 1.81 -14.88
N THR A 18 -28.27 3.03 -15.34
CA THR A 18 -26.88 3.51 -15.49
C THR A 18 -26.28 4.10 -14.22
N LEU A 19 -27.09 4.42 -13.20
CA LEU A 19 -26.60 4.96 -11.92
C LEU A 19 -26.26 3.89 -10.88
N SER A 20 -26.58 2.61 -11.11
CA SER A 20 -26.27 1.52 -10.16
C SER A 20 -24.84 0.97 -10.28
N GLY A 21 -23.98 1.58 -11.10
CA GLY A 21 -22.62 1.09 -11.37
C GLY A 21 -21.52 1.51 -10.39
N CYS A 22 -21.83 2.24 -9.32
CA CYS A 22 -20.80 2.94 -8.53
C CYS A 22 -19.99 2.12 -7.51
N ALA A 23 -20.20 0.80 -7.38
CA ALA A 23 -19.40 -0.01 -6.45
C ALA A 23 -18.20 -0.71 -7.10
N TRP A 24 -18.25 -1.02 -8.40
CA TRP A 24 -17.23 -1.86 -9.05
C TRP A 24 -16.17 -1.08 -9.83
N PHE A 25 -16.33 0.24 -9.96
CA PHE A 25 -15.44 1.09 -10.76
C PHE A 25 -14.17 1.52 -10.03
N SER A 26 -14.08 1.32 -8.70
CA SER A 26 -12.87 1.72 -7.96
C SER A 26 -11.67 0.84 -8.24
N ASP A 27 -11.86 -0.46 -8.50
CA ASP A 27 -10.74 -1.37 -8.75
C ASP A 27 -10.27 -1.29 -10.21
N VAL A 28 -11.21 -1.24 -11.16
CA VAL A 28 -10.90 -1.10 -12.60
C VAL A 28 -10.22 0.24 -12.93
N THR A 29 -10.60 1.34 -12.27
CA THR A 29 -9.93 2.63 -12.47
C THR A 29 -8.52 2.68 -11.90
N LEU A 30 -8.22 1.85 -10.88
CA LEU A 30 -6.89 1.76 -10.32
C LEU A 30 -5.95 1.04 -11.28
N ASP A 31 -6.38 -0.06 -11.91
CA ASP A 31 -5.60 -0.75 -12.94
C ASP A 31 -5.32 0.16 -14.14
N ILE A 32 -6.31 0.96 -14.57
CA ILE A 32 -6.15 1.91 -15.69
C ILE A 32 -5.25 3.10 -15.32
N ARG A 33 -5.41 3.70 -14.13
CA ARG A 33 -4.54 4.81 -13.68
C ARG A 33 -3.10 4.36 -13.43
N SER A 34 -2.91 3.13 -12.95
CA SER A 34 -1.58 2.56 -12.70
C SER A 34 -0.73 2.40 -13.96
N ASN A 35 -1.37 2.25 -15.13
CA ASN A 35 -0.69 2.26 -16.42
C ASN A 35 -0.38 3.68 -16.96
N ILE A 36 -0.96 4.73 -16.36
CA ILE A 36 -0.85 6.12 -16.86
C ILE A 36 0.04 6.98 -15.96
N THR A 37 0.12 6.70 -14.66
CA THR A 37 0.98 7.43 -13.73
C THR A 37 2.38 6.81 -13.73
N GLY A 38 3.28 7.29 -14.59
CA GLY A 38 4.70 6.88 -14.66
C GLY A 38 5.54 7.24 -13.43
N LEU A 39 5.02 7.03 -12.21
CA LEU A 39 5.74 7.20 -10.96
C LEU A 39 6.60 5.97 -10.69
N PRO A 40 7.85 6.14 -10.24
CA PRO A 40 8.72 5.00 -9.98
C PRO A 40 8.21 4.19 -8.78
N PHE A 41 8.22 2.88 -8.94
CA PHE A 41 8.18 1.94 -7.84
C PHE A 41 9.51 1.89 -7.12
N THR A 42 9.46 1.90 -5.79
CA THR A 42 10.59 1.58 -4.93
C THR A 42 10.27 0.28 -4.20
N ILE A 43 11.09 -0.74 -4.42
CA ILE A 43 11.06 -2.03 -3.71
C ILE A 43 12.20 -2.01 -2.70
N SER A 44 11.95 -2.42 -1.47
CA SER A 44 12.98 -2.52 -0.43
C SER A 44 12.74 -3.76 0.42
N THR A 45 13.80 -4.50 0.71
CA THR A 45 13.75 -5.59 1.70
C THR A 45 14.42 -5.19 3.00
N TYR A 46 13.98 -5.84 4.08
CA TYR A 46 14.43 -5.58 5.42
C TYR A 46 14.66 -6.88 6.16
N ASP A 47 15.74 -6.93 6.94
CA ASP A 47 16.03 -8.05 7.81
C ASP A 47 15.01 -8.16 8.95
N TYR A 48 15.24 -9.11 9.86
CA TYR A 48 14.39 -9.32 11.02
C TYR A 48 14.34 -8.08 11.93
N ASP A 49 15.48 -7.42 12.15
CA ASP A 49 15.65 -6.25 13.02
C ASP A 49 15.26 -4.92 12.35
N GLY A 50 14.76 -4.97 11.11
CA GLY A 50 14.30 -3.81 10.37
C GLY A 50 15.42 -2.98 9.73
N GLN A 51 16.63 -3.52 9.62
CA GLN A 51 17.67 -2.94 8.77
C GLN A 51 17.30 -3.14 7.31
N LYS A 52 17.37 -2.07 6.51
CA LYS A 52 17.18 -2.15 5.06
C LYS A 52 18.37 -2.89 4.44
N ILE A 53 18.10 -3.97 3.71
CA ILE A 53 19.12 -4.81 3.06
C ILE A 53 19.37 -4.32 1.64
N ASP A 54 18.32 -4.21 0.84
CA ASP A 54 18.40 -3.80 -0.56
C ASP A 54 17.29 -2.80 -0.94
N GLN A 55 17.49 -2.13 -2.07
CA GLN A 55 16.50 -1.22 -2.63
C GLN A 55 16.62 -1.15 -4.16
N ILE A 56 15.50 -1.40 -4.84
CA ILE A 56 15.39 -1.34 -6.30
C ILE A 56 14.39 -0.26 -6.68
N LYS A 57 14.73 0.55 -7.69
CA LYS A 57 13.81 1.52 -8.30
C LYS A 57 13.48 1.08 -9.72
N ALA A 58 12.19 1.03 -10.06
CA ALA A 58 11.72 0.60 -11.37
C ALA A 58 10.50 1.40 -11.81
N SER A 59 10.27 1.53 -13.11
CA SER A 59 9.09 2.23 -13.64
C SER A 59 7.81 1.41 -13.57
N SER A 60 7.93 0.08 -13.57
CA SER A 60 6.82 -0.87 -13.45
C SER A 60 7.26 -2.08 -12.66
N VAL A 61 6.35 -2.61 -11.84
CA VAL A 61 6.58 -3.78 -11.01
C VAL A 61 5.34 -4.64 -11.03
N LYS A 62 5.54 -5.95 -11.23
CA LYS A 62 4.53 -6.98 -11.04
C LYS A 62 4.97 -7.90 -9.92
N ILE A 63 4.11 -8.03 -8.90
CA ILE A 63 4.37 -8.88 -7.74
C ILE A 63 3.30 -9.96 -7.71
N SER A 64 3.74 -11.22 -7.65
CA SER A 64 2.86 -12.38 -7.61
C SER A 64 3.51 -13.52 -6.82
N THR A 65 2.76 -14.57 -6.51
CA THR A 65 3.37 -15.78 -5.97
C THR A 65 4.24 -16.44 -7.03
N TYR A 66 5.43 -16.91 -6.64
CA TYR A 66 6.33 -17.61 -7.56
C TYR A 66 5.72 -18.95 -7.98
N LYS A 67 5.32 -19.04 -9.26
CA LYS A 67 4.51 -20.15 -9.79
C LYS A 67 5.10 -21.54 -9.49
N PRO A 68 6.41 -21.81 -9.64
CA PRO A 68 6.97 -23.13 -9.33
C PRO A 68 6.84 -23.54 -7.86
N MET A 69 6.63 -22.59 -6.95
CA MET A 69 6.45 -22.85 -5.52
C MET A 69 4.99 -22.63 -5.08
N SER A 70 4.08 -22.27 -5.99
CA SER A 70 2.66 -22.09 -5.70
C SER A 70 2.04 -23.41 -5.27
N LYS A 71 1.31 -23.38 -4.15
CA LYS A 71 0.57 -24.52 -3.63
C LYS A 71 -0.73 -24.01 -3.05
N VAL A 72 -1.84 -24.58 -3.49
CA VAL A 72 -3.17 -24.11 -3.14
C VAL A 72 -3.88 -25.15 -2.29
N ASP A 73 -4.55 -24.73 -1.22
CA ASP A 73 -5.32 -25.62 -0.35
C ASP A 73 -6.69 -25.98 -0.94
N SER A 74 -7.47 -26.82 -0.23
CA SER A 74 -8.82 -27.21 -0.64
C SER A 74 -9.80 -26.04 -0.78
N ASN A 75 -9.52 -24.92 -0.10
CA ASN A 75 -10.33 -23.70 -0.11
C ASN A 75 -9.83 -22.68 -1.14
N ARG A 76 -8.89 -23.08 -2.01
CA ARG A 76 -8.25 -22.25 -3.04
C ARG A 76 -7.36 -21.12 -2.51
N ASN A 77 -6.86 -21.23 -1.27
CA ASN A 77 -5.92 -20.27 -0.72
C ASN A 77 -4.48 -20.64 -1.06
N GLU A 78 -3.70 -19.65 -1.51
CA GLU A 78 -2.26 -19.80 -1.73
C GLU A 78 -1.51 -20.04 -0.41
N GLN A 79 -0.61 -21.02 -0.42
CA GLN A 79 0.17 -21.46 0.74
C GLN A 79 1.64 -21.10 0.65
N SER A 80 2.11 -20.72 -0.53
CA SER A 80 3.51 -20.37 -0.75
C SER A 80 3.84 -18.99 -0.20
N ASN A 81 4.98 -18.91 0.46
CA ASN A 81 5.58 -17.65 0.85
C ASN A 81 6.59 -17.16 -0.18
N VAL A 82 6.89 -17.91 -1.25
CA VAL A 82 7.87 -17.47 -2.24
C VAL A 82 7.18 -16.50 -3.20
N ILE A 83 7.65 -15.26 -3.24
CA ILE A 83 7.09 -14.23 -4.12
C ILE A 83 8.04 -13.95 -5.28
N ASP A 84 7.44 -13.59 -6.40
CA ASP A 84 8.09 -13.22 -7.64
C ASP A 84 7.85 -11.73 -7.90
N VAL A 85 8.95 -10.99 -8.03
CA VAL A 85 8.95 -9.55 -8.28
C VAL A 85 9.60 -9.31 -9.64
N GLU A 86 8.77 -9.10 -10.65
CA GLU A 86 9.19 -8.75 -12.01
C GLU A 86 9.26 -7.22 -12.15
N TYR A 87 10.36 -6.68 -12.65
CA TYR A 87 10.55 -5.24 -12.85
C TYR A 87 11.40 -4.95 -14.08
N GLY A 88 10.84 -4.21 -15.04
CA GLY A 88 11.46 -4.06 -16.36
C GLY A 88 11.68 -5.43 -17.01
N ASN A 89 12.94 -5.78 -17.31
CA ASN A 89 13.34 -7.09 -17.84
C ASN A 89 14.07 -7.97 -16.80
N HIS A 90 13.94 -7.65 -15.51
CA HIS A 90 14.59 -8.36 -14.43
C HIS A 90 13.57 -9.03 -13.51
N GLN A 91 14.04 -10.04 -12.77
CA GLN A 91 13.24 -10.81 -11.84
C GLN A 91 13.98 -10.95 -10.52
N MET A 92 13.25 -10.78 -9.42
CA MET A 92 13.71 -11.10 -8.07
C MET A 92 12.74 -12.11 -7.45
N ILE A 93 13.24 -13.31 -7.18
CA ILE A 93 12.53 -14.33 -6.42
C ILE A 93 12.88 -14.12 -4.95
N HIS A 94 11.88 -13.86 -4.11
CA HIS A 94 12.08 -13.44 -2.72
C HIS A 94 11.31 -14.34 -1.75
N VAL A 95 11.93 -14.63 -0.61
CA VAL A 95 11.30 -15.40 0.48
C VAL A 95 11.91 -15.03 1.83
N GLY A 96 11.08 -15.04 2.89
CA GLY A 96 11.53 -15.04 4.28
C GLY A 96 11.64 -13.65 4.93
N SER A 97 12.38 -12.72 4.34
CA SER A 97 12.56 -11.36 4.89
C SER A 97 11.41 -10.42 4.50
N SER A 98 11.29 -9.31 5.23
CA SER A 98 10.20 -8.35 5.03
C SER A 98 10.42 -7.58 3.72
N LEU A 99 9.36 -7.31 2.96
CA LEU A 99 9.46 -6.55 1.71
C LEU A 99 8.38 -5.47 1.65
N ILE A 100 8.77 -4.26 1.25
CA ILE A 100 7.87 -3.14 0.98
C ILE A 100 8.11 -2.66 -0.45
N ALA A 101 7.06 -2.66 -1.28
CA ALA A 101 7.08 -2.05 -2.60
C ALA A 101 6.03 -0.95 -2.68
N ASN A 102 6.43 0.26 -3.08
CA ASN A 102 5.53 1.41 -3.09
C ASN A 102 5.69 2.26 -4.35
N GLU A 103 4.57 2.80 -4.83
CA GLU A 103 4.47 3.61 -6.04
C GLU A 103 4.61 5.10 -5.71
N GLY A 104 5.84 5.61 -5.74
CA GLY A 104 6.14 7.02 -5.51
C GLY A 104 5.68 7.57 -4.15
N LEU A 105 5.47 6.72 -3.14
CA LEU A 105 5.11 7.17 -1.79
C LEU A 105 6.36 7.67 -1.05
N THR A 106 6.19 8.66 -0.19
CA THR A 106 7.28 9.14 0.67
C THR A 106 7.33 8.31 1.94
N ASN A 107 8.41 7.54 2.13
CA ASN A 107 8.70 6.87 3.39
C ASN A 107 9.30 7.88 4.39
N TYR A 108 8.52 8.26 5.40
CA TYR A 108 8.97 9.19 6.44
C TYR A 108 9.95 8.55 7.43
N GLN A 109 9.96 7.21 7.57
CA GLN A 109 10.97 6.51 8.37
C GLN A 109 12.37 6.69 7.77
N ASP A 110 12.50 6.54 6.44
CA ASP A 110 13.78 6.76 5.75
C ASP A 110 14.25 8.21 5.89
N LYS A 111 13.34 9.17 5.71
CA LYS A 111 13.65 10.60 5.90
C LYS A 111 14.05 10.91 7.34
N PHE A 112 13.41 10.27 8.32
CA PHE A 112 13.74 10.42 9.73
C PHE A 112 15.15 9.91 10.02
N ASN A 113 15.47 8.70 9.57
CA ASN A 113 16.80 8.10 9.75
C ASN A 113 17.93 8.89 9.09
N GLN A 114 17.64 9.64 8.01
CA GLN A 114 18.60 10.52 7.36
C GLN A 114 18.84 11.83 8.13
N LYS A 115 17.83 12.32 8.86
CA LYS A 115 17.89 13.59 9.60
C LYS A 115 18.39 13.42 11.03
N VAL A 116 18.04 12.31 11.67
CA VAL A 116 18.24 12.10 13.11
C VAL A 116 19.37 11.11 13.33
N ASN A 117 20.34 11.49 14.16
CA ASN A 117 21.32 10.54 14.66
C ASN A 117 20.64 9.65 15.71
N ILE A 118 20.56 8.34 15.44
CA ILE A 118 19.87 7.33 16.26
C ILE A 118 20.35 7.34 17.74
N LYS A 119 21.57 7.83 18.00
CA LYS A 119 22.11 7.98 19.36
C LYS A 119 21.38 9.00 20.25
N ASN A 120 20.56 9.87 19.66
CA ASN A 120 19.85 10.95 20.37
C ASN A 120 18.35 10.68 20.54
N LEU A 121 17.86 9.48 20.22
CA LEU A 121 16.44 9.13 20.38
C LEU A 121 16.11 8.96 21.86
N ASN A 122 14.98 9.53 22.30
CA ASN A 122 14.51 9.32 23.67
C ASN A 122 13.67 8.03 23.71
N PRO A 123 14.10 6.97 24.41
CA PRO A 123 13.35 5.71 24.45
C PRO A 123 11.96 5.84 25.06
N SER A 124 11.70 6.93 25.80
CA SER A 124 10.44 7.20 26.47
C SER A 124 9.38 7.81 25.54
N VAL A 125 9.79 8.30 24.36
CA VAL A 125 8.87 8.90 23.38
C VAL A 125 8.55 7.85 22.31
N PRO A 126 7.26 7.62 21.99
CA PRO A 126 6.91 6.74 20.90
C PRO A 126 7.54 7.20 19.58
N MET A 127 8.20 6.29 18.87
CA MET A 127 8.88 6.58 17.60
C MET A 127 7.97 7.28 16.58
N LEU A 128 6.69 6.90 16.52
CA LEU A 128 5.73 7.52 15.59
C LEU A 128 5.48 8.99 15.92
N SER A 129 5.44 9.36 17.22
CA SER A 129 5.33 10.74 17.68
C SER A 129 6.56 11.55 17.31
N GLU A 130 7.76 10.98 17.46
CA GLU A 130 9.00 11.66 17.05
C GLU A 130 9.03 11.94 15.54
N ILE A 131 8.64 10.95 14.72
CA ILE A 131 8.53 11.13 13.26
C ILE A 131 7.49 12.20 12.94
N TYR A 132 6.30 12.15 13.56
CA TYR A 132 5.27 13.16 13.36
C TYR A 132 5.81 14.57 13.68
N ASN A 133 6.42 14.76 14.84
CA ASN A 133 6.95 16.07 15.25
C ASN A 133 8.00 16.63 14.26
N ASN A 134 8.80 15.76 13.65
CA ASN A 134 9.81 16.14 12.66
C ASN A 134 9.21 16.48 11.28
N PHE A 135 8.01 16.01 10.97
CA PHE A 135 7.39 16.12 9.65
C PHE A 135 5.95 16.68 9.65
N LYS A 136 5.47 17.20 10.79
CA LYS A 136 4.08 17.68 10.96
C LYS A 136 3.62 18.63 9.85
N ASN A 137 4.51 19.52 9.40
CA ASN A 137 4.23 20.46 8.32
C ASN A 137 3.94 19.76 6.98
N ASN A 138 4.57 18.61 6.72
CA ASN A 138 4.32 17.79 5.53
C ASN A 138 3.03 16.97 5.64
N TRP A 139 2.47 16.81 6.85
CA TRP A 139 1.31 15.98 7.13
C TRP A 139 0.03 16.80 7.24
N VAL A 140 0.12 18.14 7.14
CA VAL A 140 -1.03 19.05 7.14
C VAL A 140 -2.02 18.65 6.05
N GLY A 141 -3.30 18.55 6.45
CA GLY A 141 -4.39 18.16 5.56
C GLY A 141 -4.42 16.67 5.20
N LYS A 142 -3.60 15.84 5.85
CA LYS A 142 -3.68 14.37 5.77
C LYS A 142 -4.63 13.80 6.82
N SER A 143 -5.16 12.60 6.61
CA SER A 143 -6.16 12.00 7.49
C SER A 143 -5.74 10.67 8.12
N ARG A 144 -4.77 9.98 7.50
CA ARG A 144 -4.36 8.62 7.90
C ARG A 144 -2.84 8.48 7.86
N VAL A 145 -2.31 7.75 8.83
CA VAL A 145 -0.89 7.40 8.97
C VAL A 145 -0.76 5.89 8.99
N ILE A 146 0.14 5.34 8.18
CA ILE A 146 0.43 3.91 8.07
C ILE A 146 1.82 3.70 8.63
N MET A 147 1.94 2.96 9.72
CA MET A 147 3.21 2.54 10.29
C MET A 147 3.43 1.06 9.99
N ILE A 148 4.54 0.73 9.35
CA ILE A 148 4.94 -0.62 9.01
C ILE A 148 6.19 -0.99 9.80
N ARG A 149 6.18 -2.20 10.34
CA ARG A 149 7.22 -2.76 11.20
C ARG A 149 7.73 -4.08 10.62
N SER A 150 9.00 -4.38 10.89
CA SER A 150 9.58 -5.71 10.64
C SER A 150 8.90 -6.77 11.50
N GLN A 151 9.25 -8.04 11.27
CA GLN A 151 8.79 -9.17 12.07
C GLN A 151 9.19 -9.08 13.55
N ALA A 152 10.25 -8.32 13.89
CA ALA A 152 10.65 -8.03 15.27
C ALA A 152 9.94 -6.81 15.88
N GLY A 153 8.96 -6.23 15.18
CA GLY A 153 8.25 -5.03 15.61
C GLY A 153 9.03 -3.72 15.39
N LYS A 154 10.16 -3.75 14.67
CA LYS A 154 11.01 -2.57 14.46
C LYS A 154 10.42 -1.67 13.37
N PRO A 155 10.27 -0.35 13.57
CA PRO A 155 9.70 0.54 12.55
C PRO A 155 10.58 0.61 11.28
N ILE A 156 10.01 0.24 10.13
CA ILE A 156 10.73 0.19 8.84
C ILE A 156 10.16 1.13 7.78
N ALA A 157 8.88 1.49 7.88
CA ALA A 157 8.29 2.51 7.03
C ALA A 157 7.14 3.27 7.69
N VAL A 158 7.01 4.54 7.33
CA VAL A 158 5.86 5.38 7.69
C VAL A 158 5.36 6.10 6.44
N PHE A 159 4.09 5.88 6.09
CA PHE A 159 3.40 6.54 4.98
C PHE A 159 2.20 7.33 5.47
N VAL A 160 1.80 8.36 4.73
CA VAL A 160 0.70 9.26 5.11
C VAL A 160 -0.16 9.57 3.89
N GLY A 161 -1.48 9.58 4.06
CA GLY A 161 -2.43 9.81 2.97
C GLY A 161 -3.80 10.31 3.45
N ASN A 162 -4.66 10.65 2.49
CA ASN A 162 -6.04 11.06 2.73
C ASN A 162 -7.03 9.90 2.61
N ARG A 163 -6.81 9.04 1.62
CA ARG A 163 -7.63 7.85 1.34
C ARG A 163 -6.72 6.65 1.43
N VAL A 164 -6.82 5.93 2.54
CA VAL A 164 -6.09 4.70 2.79
C VAL A 164 -7.09 3.55 2.82
N ARG A 165 -6.93 2.60 1.90
CA ARG A 165 -7.81 1.42 1.79
C ARG A 165 -6.98 0.16 1.70
N VAL A 166 -7.28 -0.82 2.54
CA VAL A 166 -6.69 -2.16 2.44
C VAL A 166 -7.49 -2.95 1.42
N THR A 167 -6.82 -3.58 0.47
CA THR A 167 -7.42 -4.40 -0.58
C THR A 167 -7.04 -5.85 -0.37
N GLY A 168 -7.98 -6.76 -0.64
CA GLY A 168 -7.75 -8.20 -0.58
C GLY A 168 -6.63 -8.65 -1.52
N THR A 169 -5.94 -9.72 -1.13
CA THR A 169 -4.92 -10.38 -1.93
C THR A 169 -5.01 -11.88 -1.70
N ASP A 170 -4.80 -12.64 -2.76
CA ASP A 170 -4.69 -14.10 -2.75
C ASP A 170 -3.31 -14.56 -2.27
N MET A 171 -2.29 -13.71 -2.39
CA MET A 171 -0.94 -13.96 -1.91
C MET A 171 -0.84 -14.08 -0.38
N LYS A 172 -0.15 -15.12 0.10
CA LYS A 172 0.08 -15.36 1.53
C LYS A 172 1.04 -14.34 2.14
N SER A 173 0.76 -13.95 3.38
CA SER A 173 1.58 -13.00 4.15
C SER A 173 1.78 -11.66 3.46
N THR A 174 0.82 -11.27 2.62
CA THR A 174 0.85 -10.04 1.83
C THR A 174 -0.33 -9.16 2.20
N THR A 175 -0.14 -7.85 2.12
CA THR A 175 -1.23 -6.89 2.16
C THR A 175 -1.02 -5.85 1.07
N LYS A 176 -2.09 -5.54 0.33
CA LYS A 176 -2.13 -4.46 -0.65
C LYS A 176 -2.88 -3.29 -0.04
N ILE A 177 -2.29 -2.11 -0.07
CA ILE A 177 -2.86 -0.88 0.46
C ILE A 177 -2.86 0.16 -0.67
N ASN A 178 -4.01 0.77 -0.90
CA ASN A 178 -4.12 1.94 -1.75
C ASN A 178 -3.99 3.20 -0.90
N VAL A 179 -3.04 4.07 -1.23
CA VAL A 179 -2.79 5.35 -0.55
C VAL A 179 -2.94 6.47 -1.56
N ASP A 180 -4.04 7.22 -1.50
CA ASP A 180 -4.33 8.33 -2.41
C ASP A 180 -4.29 7.94 -3.91
N GLY A 181 -4.64 6.69 -4.23
CA GLY A 181 -4.59 6.15 -5.59
C GLY A 181 -3.25 5.50 -5.98
N ARG A 182 -2.26 5.49 -5.08
CA ARG A 182 -0.95 4.86 -5.27
C ARG A 182 -0.91 3.50 -4.59
N ARG A 183 -0.21 2.55 -5.20
CA ARG A 183 -0.07 1.18 -4.68
C ARG A 183 1.04 1.09 -3.63
N LEU A 184 0.71 0.44 -2.52
CA LEU A 184 1.63 0.02 -1.48
C LEU A 184 1.44 -1.48 -1.26
N PHE A 185 2.49 -2.25 -1.47
CA PHE A 185 2.56 -3.67 -1.26
C PHE A 185 3.49 -3.94 -0.09
N ILE A 186 3.00 -4.70 0.90
CA ILE A 186 3.80 -5.13 2.05
C ILE A 186 3.73 -6.64 2.15
N TYR A 187 4.87 -7.27 2.41
CA TYR A 187 5.01 -8.71 2.54
C TYR A 187 5.82 -9.04 3.78
N ARG A 188 5.25 -9.90 4.63
CA ARG A 188 5.80 -10.32 5.93
C ARG A 188 6.17 -9.15 6.85
N CYS A 189 5.29 -8.17 6.94
CA CYS A 189 5.41 -7.02 7.83
C CYS A 189 4.19 -6.94 8.77
N ASP A 190 4.40 -6.40 9.96
CA ASP A 190 3.29 -5.90 10.78
C ASP A 190 2.96 -4.48 10.36
N TYR A 191 1.67 -4.11 10.42
CA TYR A 191 1.27 -2.73 10.12
C TYR A 191 0.13 -2.24 11.03
N SER A 192 0.08 -0.94 11.20
CA SER A 192 -1.02 -0.23 11.86
C SER A 192 -1.41 0.99 11.03
N ILE A 193 -2.70 1.23 10.92
CA ILE A 193 -3.25 2.42 10.25
C ILE A 193 -3.97 3.23 11.31
N TYR A 194 -3.52 4.47 11.49
CA TYR A 194 -4.06 5.40 12.48
C TYR A 194 -4.76 6.56 11.80
N ASP A 195 -5.77 7.10 12.48
CA ASP A 195 -6.26 8.43 12.20
C ASP A 195 -5.17 9.44 12.58
N LEU A 196 -4.94 10.45 11.73
CA LEU A 196 -3.89 11.43 12.01
C LEU A 196 -4.12 12.13 13.36
N SER A 197 -5.37 12.43 13.69
CA SER A 197 -5.78 13.02 14.97
C SER A 197 -5.41 12.18 16.20
N THR A 198 -5.21 10.87 16.03
CA THR A 198 -4.72 10.00 17.10
C THR A 198 -3.21 10.18 17.27
N VAL A 199 -2.46 10.24 16.17
CA VAL A 199 -1.00 10.43 16.17
C VAL A 199 -0.63 11.81 16.72
N GLU A 200 -1.44 12.84 16.45
CA GLU A 200 -1.25 14.20 16.97
C GLU A 200 -1.27 14.29 18.52
N LYS A 201 -1.82 13.29 19.19
CA LYS A 201 -2.02 13.25 20.65
C LYS A 201 -1.11 12.25 21.36
N MET A 202 -0.27 11.52 20.63
CA MET A 202 0.69 10.54 21.19
C MET A 202 1.95 11.23 21.70
#